data_AF-A0A2T3ZAP6-F1
#
_entry.id   AF-A0A2T3ZAP6-F1
#
_cell.length_a   1.000
_cell.length_b   1.000
_cell.length_c   1.000
_cell.angle_alpha   90.00
_cell.angle_beta   90.00
_cell.angle_gamma   90.00
#
_symmetry.space_group_name_H-M   'P 1'
#
loop_
_entity.id
_entity.type
_entity.pdbx_description
1 polymer ?
#
loop_
_entity_poly.entity_id
_entity_poly.type
_entity_poly.pdbx_seq_one_letter_code
_entity_poly.pdbx_strand_id
1 'polypeptide(L)'
;MKPEIEVIQHFAEPSMATNQIPAILRKDAKIESDTFMGTGDYTRPPIAILVGSWYNDEMIKDFQSSTSDFPSLLWLRVDKAISSPPLGPQYSIVVGRRIKAKLLELLTIGPESPDFVHLV
;
A
#
# COMPACT_ATOMS: atom_id res chain seq x y z
N MET A 1 -2.66 -22.10 0.91
CA MET A 1 -2.98 -21.11 -0.15
C MET A 1 -1.98 -19.97 -0.03
N LYS A 2 -1.35 -19.55 -1.13
CA LYS A 2 -0.66 -18.25 -1.18
C LYS A 2 -1.71 -17.17 -1.41
N PRO A 3 -1.61 -16.00 -0.74
CA PRO A 3 -2.50 -14.90 -1.05
C PRO A 3 -2.24 -14.42 -2.48
N GLU A 4 -3.30 -14.01 -3.19
CA GLU A 4 -3.18 -13.43 -4.54
C GLU A 4 -2.43 -12.09 -4.52
N ILE A 5 -2.34 -11.47 -3.35
CA ILE A 5 -1.71 -10.18 -3.13
C ILE A 5 -0.96 -10.23 -1.81
N GLU A 6 0.32 -9.83 -1.81
CA GLU A 6 1.21 -9.92 -0.65
C GLU A 6 1.34 -8.56 0.04
N VAL A 7 0.98 -8.47 1.33
CA VAL A 7 1.33 -7.31 2.17
C VAL A 7 2.75 -7.52 2.67
N ILE A 8 3.69 -6.64 2.30
CA ILE A 8 5.10 -6.75 2.76
C ILE A 8 5.35 -5.92 4.01
N GLN A 9 4.62 -4.82 4.20
CA GLN A 9 4.77 -3.93 5.34
C GLN A 9 3.44 -3.21 5.62
N HIS A 10 3.09 -3.09 6.90
CA HIS A 10 2.01 -2.23 7.39
C HIS A 10 2.60 -1.18 8.33
N PHE A 11 2.17 0.08 8.19
CA PHE A 11 2.62 1.18 9.04
C PHE A 11 1.53 1.53 10.05
N ALA A 12 1.81 1.42 11.34
CA ALA A 12 0.87 1.85 12.37
C ALA A 12 0.94 3.37 12.57
N GLU A 13 2.14 3.95 12.49
CA GLU A 13 2.39 5.37 12.70
C GLU A 13 2.70 6.12 11.38
N PRO A 14 2.10 7.31 11.14
CA PRO A 14 2.35 8.09 9.92
C PRO A 14 3.82 8.47 9.75
N SER A 15 4.50 8.83 10.84
CA SER A 15 5.91 9.20 10.81
C SER A 15 6.81 8.05 10.35
N MET A 16 6.41 6.81 10.63
CA MET A 16 7.13 5.62 10.17
C MET A 16 6.94 5.42 8.66
N ALA A 17 5.74 5.69 8.14
CA ALA A 17 5.47 5.60 6.70
C ALA A 17 6.40 6.54 5.89
N THR A 18 6.55 7.81 6.30
CA THR A 18 7.42 8.78 5.61
C THR A 18 8.88 8.33 5.54
N ASN A 19 9.37 7.59 6.53
CA ASN A 19 10.76 7.13 6.59
C ASN A 19 10.96 5.75 5.95
N GLN A 20 10.07 4.80 6.25
CA GLN A 20 10.23 3.41 5.84
C GLN A 20 9.82 3.20 4.38
N ILE A 21 8.79 3.87 3.87
CA ILE A 21 8.38 3.71 2.46
C ILE A 21 9.56 3.94 1.51
N PRO A 22 10.28 5.08 1.55
CA PRO A 22 11.42 5.28 0.66
C PRO A 22 12.57 4.31 0.94
N ALA A 23 12.80 3.88 2.18
CA ALA A 23 13.82 2.89 2.52
C ALA A 23 13.51 1.50 1.90
N ILE A 24 12.24 1.08 1.96
CA ILE A 24 11.73 -0.15 1.33
C ILE A 24 11.92 -0.08 -0.19
N LEU A 25 11.56 1.05 -0.81
CA LEU A 25 11.71 1.24 -2.26
C LEU A 25 13.17 1.21 -2.71
N ARG A 26 14.10 1.71 -1.87
CA ARG A 26 15.55 1.65 -2.10
C ARG A 26 16.17 0.29 -1.80
N LYS A 27 15.42 -0.63 -1.18
CA LYS A 27 15.90 -1.93 -0.67
C LYS A 27 17.01 -1.78 0.38
N ASP A 28 16.85 -0.81 1.27
CA ASP A 28 17.81 -0.59 2.35
C ASP A 28 17.87 -1.82 3.28
N ALA A 29 19.08 -2.22 3.65
CA ALA A 29 19.32 -3.47 4.39
C ALA A 29 18.84 -3.47 5.85
N LYS A 30 18.44 -2.30 6.38
CA LYS A 30 17.93 -2.13 7.76
C LYS A 30 16.65 -1.29 7.74
N ILE A 31 15.52 -1.97 7.62
CA ILE A 31 14.20 -1.38 7.81
C ILE A 31 13.70 -1.85 9.17
N GLU A 32 13.68 -0.97 10.15
CA GLU A 32 13.05 -1.24 11.44
C GLU A 32 11.53 -1.09 11.29
N SER A 33 10.82 -2.22 11.28
CA SER A 33 9.36 -2.23 11.24
C SER A 33 8.78 -1.89 12.60
N ASP A 34 7.76 -1.04 12.62
CA ASP A 34 6.92 -0.72 13.78
C ASP A 34 5.80 -1.75 13.99
N THR A 35 5.65 -2.71 13.07
CA THR A 35 4.59 -3.73 13.12
C THR A 35 5.10 -5.12 12.77
N PHE A 36 4.39 -6.14 13.26
CA PHE A 36 4.56 -7.53 12.83
C PHE A 36 3.62 -7.91 11.67
N MET A 37 2.95 -6.92 11.07
CA MET A 37 1.97 -7.14 10.00
C MET A 37 2.65 -6.99 8.63
N GLY A 38 2.56 -8.05 7.83
CA GLY A 38 3.22 -8.15 6.53
C GLY A 38 4.30 -9.24 6.53
N THR A 39 4.83 -9.56 5.34
CA THR A 39 5.84 -10.62 5.18
C THR A 39 7.26 -10.14 5.44
N GLY A 40 7.52 -8.83 5.37
CA GLY A 40 8.87 -8.27 5.45
C GLY A 40 9.78 -8.65 4.27
N ASP A 41 9.23 -9.21 3.19
CA ASP A 41 10.01 -9.55 1.98
C ASP A 41 10.28 -8.29 1.15
N TYR A 42 11.39 -7.61 1.45
CA TYR A 42 11.86 -6.44 0.71
C TYR A 42 12.79 -6.78 -0.47
N THR A 43 12.92 -8.06 -0.83
CA THR A 43 13.78 -8.46 -1.97
C THR A 43 13.27 -7.91 -3.30
N ARG A 44 11.96 -7.66 -3.38
CA ARG A 44 11.25 -7.07 -4.51
C ARG A 44 10.64 -5.73 -4.09
N PRO A 45 10.71 -4.68 -4.93
CA PRO A 45 10.09 -3.41 -4.62
C PRO A 45 8.55 -3.55 -4.66
N PRO A 46 7.81 -2.89 -3.76
CA PRO A 46 6.36 -2.84 -3.87
C PRO A 46 5.93 -2.07 -5.12
N ILE A 47 4.83 -2.49 -5.73
CA ILE A 47 4.30 -1.84 -6.94
C ILE A 47 3.17 -0.84 -6.66
N ALA A 48 2.62 -0.87 -5.44
CA ALA A 48 1.59 0.04 -5.00
C ALA A 48 1.71 0.33 -3.50
N ILE A 49 1.21 1.49 -3.10
CA ILE A 49 0.95 1.86 -1.72
C ILE A 49 -0.54 2.07 -1.57
N LEU A 50 -1.10 1.44 -0.55
CA LEU A 50 -2.46 1.65 -0.14
C LEU A 50 -2.52 2.57 1.06
N VAL A 51 -3.48 3.47 1.04
CA VAL A 51 -3.71 4.39 2.14
C VAL A 51 -5.11 4.19 2.68
N GLY A 52 -5.16 3.75 3.95
CA GLY A 52 -6.40 3.62 4.70
C GLY A 52 -7.11 4.97 4.92
N SER A 53 -8.39 4.91 5.28
CA SER A 53 -9.22 6.10 5.45
C SER A 53 -8.76 7.05 6.58
N TRP A 54 -7.90 6.58 7.46
CA TRP A 54 -7.46 7.32 8.64
C TRP A 54 -6.44 8.44 8.29
N TYR A 55 -5.69 8.30 7.19
CA TYR A 55 -4.76 9.32 6.75
C TYR A 55 -5.47 10.48 6.03
N ASN A 56 -5.07 11.71 6.37
CA ASN A 56 -5.54 12.93 5.73
C ASN A 56 -4.70 13.27 4.48
N ASP A 57 -5.09 14.32 3.76
CA ASP A 57 -4.49 14.67 2.47
C ASP A 57 -3.06 15.19 2.62
N GLU A 58 -2.77 15.88 3.73
CA GLU A 58 -1.46 16.42 4.05
C GLU A 58 -0.45 15.29 4.31
N MET A 59 -0.82 14.33 5.17
CA MET A 59 0.00 13.13 5.43
C MET A 59 0.31 12.36 4.14
N ILE A 60 -0.70 12.19 3.27
CA ILE A 60 -0.51 11.49 1.99
C ILE A 60 0.47 12.25 1.09
N LYS A 61 0.36 13.57 1.04
CA LYS A 61 1.26 14.41 0.26
C LYS A 61 2.69 14.33 0.79
N ASP A 62 2.87 14.25 2.10
CA ASP A 62 4.19 14.06 2.70
C ASP A 62 4.79 12.70 2.31
N PHE A 63 3.99 11.64 2.35
CA PHE A 63 4.43 10.31 1.91
C PHE A 63 4.82 10.32 0.43
N GLN A 64 3.98 10.90 -0.43
CA GLN A 64 4.25 11.00 -1.87
C GLN A 64 5.53 11.81 -2.14
N SER A 65 5.71 12.93 -1.46
CA SER A 65 6.90 13.79 -1.58
C SER A 65 8.17 13.06 -1.16
N SER A 66 8.11 12.23 -0.11
CA SER A 66 9.26 11.40 0.33
C SER A 66 9.66 10.32 -0.68
N THR A 67 8.79 10.03 -1.65
CA THR A 67 8.97 9.01 -2.69
C THR A 67 9.04 9.58 -4.11
N SER A 68 9.31 10.88 -4.28
CA SER A 68 9.31 11.54 -5.59
C SER A 68 10.27 10.91 -6.61
N ASP A 69 11.31 10.21 -6.12
CA ASP A 69 12.28 9.49 -6.94
C ASP A 69 11.71 8.21 -7.60
N PHE A 70 10.48 7.81 -7.24
CA PHE A 70 9.82 6.57 -7.66
C PHE A 70 8.50 6.85 -8.43
N PRO A 71 8.56 7.41 -9.64
CA PRO A 71 7.38 7.86 -10.39
C PRO A 71 6.44 6.74 -10.84
N SER A 72 6.92 5.48 -10.85
CA SER A 72 6.11 4.30 -11.21
C SER A 72 5.25 3.76 -10.07
N LEU A 73 5.33 4.36 -8.88
CA LEU A 73 4.64 3.88 -7.69
C LEU A 73 3.15 4.23 -7.73
N LEU A 74 2.29 3.21 -7.71
CA LEU A 74 0.85 3.42 -7.70
C LEU A 74 0.37 3.79 -6.29
N TRP A 75 -0.32 4.92 -6.16
CA TRP A 75 -0.95 5.34 -4.91
C TRP A 75 -2.46 5.10 -4.99
N LEU A 76 -2.97 4.24 -4.12
CA LEU A 76 -4.41 4.03 -3.98
C LEU A 76 -4.87 4.49 -2.61
N ARG A 77 -5.99 5.20 -2.60
CA ARG A 77 -6.64 5.65 -1.37
C ARG A 77 -8.07 5.14 -1.33
N VAL A 78 -8.54 4.78 -0.15
CA VAL A 78 -9.97 4.50 0.05
C VAL A 78 -10.78 5.73 -0.32
N ASP A 79 -11.68 5.58 -1.29
CA ASP A 79 -12.62 6.62 -1.67
C ASP A 79 -13.64 6.83 -0.54
N LYS A 80 -13.52 7.97 0.15
CA LYS A 80 -14.38 8.35 1.27
C LYS A 80 -15.79 8.79 0.83
N ALA A 81 -16.01 9.07 -0.46
CA ALA A 81 -17.33 9.39 -0.98
C ALA A 81 -18.21 8.14 -1.12
N ILE A 82 -17.61 6.95 -1.18
CA ILE A 82 -18.34 5.69 -1.27
C ILE A 82 -18.62 5.17 0.14
N SER A 83 -19.90 5.08 0.49
CA SER A 83 -20.36 4.49 1.75
C SER A 83 -19.72 3.12 1.98
N SER A 84 -19.29 2.91 3.22
CA SER A 84 -18.66 1.67 3.67
C SER A 84 -19.39 1.18 4.93
N PRO A 85 -19.42 -0.15 5.18
CA PRO A 85 -19.98 -0.68 6.41
C PRO A 85 -19.32 -0.08 7.66
N PRO A 86 -19.94 -0.16 8.84
CA PRO A 86 -19.24 0.15 10.10
C PRO A 86 -17.97 -0.68 10.25
N LEU A 87 -16.98 -0.14 10.97
CA LEU A 87 -15.71 -0.82 11.23
C LEU A 87 -15.95 -2.23 11.80
N GLY A 88 -15.29 -3.22 11.20
CA GLY A 88 -15.45 -4.63 11.51
C GLY A 88 -15.08 -5.51 10.32
N PRO A 89 -15.23 -6.84 10.43
CA PRO A 89 -14.83 -7.77 9.36
C PRO A 89 -15.46 -7.45 8.00
N GLN A 90 -16.73 -7.05 7.98
CA GLN A 90 -17.45 -6.69 6.76
C GLN A 90 -16.85 -5.46 6.07
N TYR A 91 -16.39 -4.47 6.85
CA TYR A 91 -15.72 -3.28 6.32
C TYR A 91 -14.44 -3.68 5.59
N SER A 92 -13.56 -4.46 6.24
CA SER A 92 -12.29 -4.89 5.65
C SER A 92 -12.49 -5.72 4.38
N ILE A 93 -13.53 -6.57 4.34
CA ILE A 93 -13.87 -7.34 3.13
C ILE A 93 -14.31 -6.42 1.98
N VAL A 94 -15.20 -5.45 2.24
CA VAL A 94 -15.71 -4.55 1.19
C VAL A 94 -14.61 -3.63 0.68
N VAL A 95 -13.85 -3.01 1.58
CA VAL A 95 -12.75 -2.10 1.22
C VAL A 95 -11.64 -2.87 0.51
N GLY A 96 -11.23 -4.03 1.04
CA GLY A 96 -10.22 -4.88 0.41
C GLY A 96 -10.60 -5.32 -0.99
N ARG A 97 -11.88 -5.68 -1.24
CA ARG A 97 -12.37 -6.01 -2.59
C ARG A 97 -12.29 -4.82 -3.56
N ARG A 98 -12.69 -3.62 -3.13
CA ARG A 98 -12.64 -2.41 -3.96
C ARG A 98 -11.20 -2.06 -4.35
N ILE A 99 -10.30 -2.08 -3.37
CA ILE A 99 -8.89 -1.80 -3.59
C ILE A 99 -8.28 -2.83 -4.53
N LYS A 100 -8.51 -4.12 -4.28
CA LYS A 100 -8.05 -5.20 -5.17
C LYS A 100 -8.53 -5.01 -6.60
N ALA A 101 -9.81 -4.75 -6.80
CA ALA A 101 -10.38 -4.55 -8.13
C ALA A 101 -9.73 -3.36 -8.85
N LYS A 102 -9.58 -2.22 -8.15
CA LYS A 102 -8.99 -1.02 -8.75
C LYS A 102 -7.51 -1.20 -9.08
N LEU A 103 -6.80 -1.89 -8.21
CA LEU A 103 -5.39 -2.17 -8.38
C LEU A 103 -5.14 -3.10 -9.56
N LEU A 104 -5.94 -4.16 -9.70
CA LEU A 104 -5.86 -5.03 -10.87
C LEU A 104 -6.15 -4.28 -12.17
N GLU A 105 -7.18 -3.42 -12.19
CA GLU A 105 -7.52 -2.55 -13.33
C GLU A 105 -6.32 -1.67 -13.74
N LEU A 106 -5.69 -0.99 -12.76
CA LEU A 106 -4.51 -0.14 -13.03
C LEU A 106 -3.33 -0.93 -13.58
N LEU A 107 -3.18 -2.19 -13.19
CA LEU A 107 -2.10 -3.05 -13.65
C LEU A 107 -2.37 -3.70 -15.01
N THR A 108 -3.64 -3.92 -15.38
CA THR A 108 -4.01 -4.44 -16.71
C THR A 108 -3.96 -3.37 -17.81
N ILE A 109 -3.95 -2.09 -17.45
CA ILE A 109 -3.81 -0.97 -18.40
C ILE A 109 -2.33 -0.69 -18.75
N GLY A 110 -1.36 -1.27 -18.01
CA GLY A 110 0.07 -1.24 -18.32
C GLY A 110 0.52 -2.38 -19.25
N PRO A 111 1.67 -2.26 -19.95
CA PRO A 111 2.06 -3.20 -21.01
C PRO A 111 2.35 -4.65 -20.57
N GLU A 112 2.41 -4.96 -19.27
CA GLU A 112 2.51 -6.34 -18.79
C GLU A 112 1.72 -6.47 -17.48
N SER A 113 0.87 -7.49 -17.39
CA SER A 113 0.18 -7.85 -16.15
C SER A 113 1.21 -8.46 -15.18
N PRO A 114 1.55 -7.83 -14.05
CA PRO A 114 2.46 -8.43 -13.10
C PRO A 114 1.72 -9.48 -12.27
N ASP A 115 2.33 -10.65 -12.13
CA ASP A 115 1.81 -11.79 -11.36
C ASP A 115 1.64 -11.51 -9.86
N PHE A 116 2.11 -10.36 -9.34
CA PHE A 116 2.08 -10.06 -7.91
C PHE A 116 1.90 -8.58 -7.66
N VAL A 117 1.02 -8.27 -6.71
CA VAL A 117 0.74 -6.91 -6.26
C VAL A 117 0.98 -6.80 -4.76
N HIS A 118 1.41 -5.63 -4.29
CA HIS A 118 1.87 -5.41 -2.92
C HIS A 118 0.97 -4.39 -2.19
N LEU A 119 0.50 -4.71 -0.97
CA LEU A 119 -0.48 -3.91 -0.20
C LEU A 119 0.09 -3.43 1.14
N VAL A 120 -0.58 -2.43 1.71
CA VAL A 120 -0.45 -1.90 3.07
C VAL A 120 -1.85 -1.84 3.69
#